data_AF-A0A2E1U9M4-F1
#
_entry.id   AF-A0A2E1U9M4-F1
#
_cell.length_a   1.000
_cell.length_b   1.000
_cell.length_c   1.000
_cell.angle_alpha   90.00
_cell.angle_beta   90.00
_cell.angle_gamma   90.00
#
_symmetry.space_group_name_H-M   'P 1'
#
loop_
_entity.id
_entity.type
_entity.pdbx_description
1 polymer ?
#
loop_
_entity_poly.entity_id
_entity_poly.type
_entity_poly.pdbx_seq_one_letter_code
_entity_poly.pdbx_strand_id
1 'polypeptide(L)'
;MDRYLLQISGMRCNACSAKVHSALLSIREIESVEVHHQLNSASISVREPLEAERVQLALGQAGDFTLAEMRFEGSSSAHAGSVTLTTGESDFSPEEPRSQSLFPLFLIVGYISFATVLVAWSTFDWSVGSMMRHFMAGFFLVFSFFKLLDAPGFASAFKMYDPLAKFIPGWAWIYPYVELLLGVAYLMSWQPFVTNAITFVLMSVGGVGVLQSLQQKRTIRCACLGTALNLPMTKVTLVENGTMALMAAFMLAGCAGPPQSASYPLLGIENASSVQLTILSLNGDTYPSVYSTGTDASGEDRLHGWLVLQSCPLEQNARSMRLLRSINADMAQGYKGIPVDCFQPRHAIRISTTDSLTEYLICYQCHNYQCWVDGSRVGSGGIADHSAEIFDRLLITCSASSGQ
;
A
#
# COMPACT_ATOMS: atom_id res chain seq x y z
N MET A 1 28.68 -7.25 46.12
CA MET A 1 28.92 -7.12 44.67
C MET A 1 28.99 -5.66 44.40
N ASP A 2 30.11 -5.26 43.84
CA ASP A 2 30.44 -3.87 43.66
C ASP A 2 29.89 -3.43 42.31
N ARG A 3 29.09 -2.35 42.31
CA ARG A 3 28.46 -1.84 41.10
C ARG A 3 29.14 -0.55 40.69
N TYR A 4 29.50 -0.46 39.41
CA TYR A 4 30.10 0.74 38.85
C TYR A 4 29.25 1.26 37.69
N LEU A 5 29.14 2.58 37.63
CA LEU A 5 28.61 3.32 36.49
C LEU A 5 29.77 3.88 35.67
N LEU A 6 29.83 3.50 34.40
CA LEU A 6 30.84 3.93 33.45
C LEU A 6 30.24 4.93 32.47
N GLN A 7 30.95 6.02 32.21
CA GLN A 7 30.71 6.92 31.07
C GLN A 7 31.70 6.57 29.95
N ILE A 8 31.19 6.17 28.79
CA ILE A 8 31.97 5.65 27.68
C ILE A 8 31.62 6.45 26.42
N SER A 9 32.60 7.20 25.91
CA SER A 9 32.51 7.93 24.65
C SER A 9 32.82 7.02 23.45
N GLY A 10 32.21 7.32 22.30
CA GLY A 10 32.46 6.61 21.03
C GLY A 10 31.33 5.67 20.58
N MET A 11 30.29 5.48 21.40
CA MET A 11 29.13 4.67 21.03
C MET A 11 28.15 5.47 20.16
N ARG A 12 28.08 5.16 18.86
CA ARG A 12 27.21 5.87 17.88
C ARG A 12 26.08 5.02 17.32
N CYS A 13 26.11 3.71 17.54
CA CYS A 13 25.11 2.78 17.03
C CYS A 13 25.03 1.50 17.89
N ASN A 14 24.03 0.66 17.62
CA ASN A 14 23.84 -0.60 18.34
C ASN A 14 25.02 -1.58 18.17
N ALA A 15 25.71 -1.55 17.03
CA ALA A 15 26.92 -2.35 16.83
C ALA A 15 28.06 -1.89 17.74
N CYS A 16 28.18 -0.58 18.01
CA CYS A 16 29.14 -0.06 18.99
C CYS A 16 28.81 -0.54 20.40
N SER A 17 27.55 -0.50 20.83
CA SER A 17 27.18 -1.02 22.16
C SER A 17 27.41 -2.52 22.30
N ALA A 18 27.20 -3.31 21.24
CA ALA A 18 27.47 -4.74 21.27
C ALA A 18 28.97 -5.03 21.41
N LYS A 19 29.83 -4.25 20.76
CA LYS A 19 31.29 -4.31 20.92
C LYS A 19 31.71 -3.94 22.34
N VAL A 20 31.20 -2.84 22.88
CA VAL A 20 31.47 -2.41 24.27
C VAL A 20 30.99 -3.45 25.28
N HIS A 21 29.79 -4.00 25.11
CA HIS A 21 29.25 -5.05 25.97
C HIS A 21 30.16 -6.30 25.98
N SER A 22 30.57 -6.76 24.79
CA SER A 22 31.47 -7.92 24.65
C SER A 22 32.85 -7.66 25.22
N ALA A 23 33.38 -6.45 25.05
CA ALA A 23 34.68 -6.04 25.59
C ALA A 23 34.68 -6.04 27.12
N LEU A 24 33.64 -5.49 27.74
CA LEU A 24 33.51 -5.46 29.20
C LEU A 24 33.30 -6.87 29.77
N LEU A 25 32.49 -7.73 29.14
CA LEU A 25 32.33 -9.13 29.57
C LEU A 25 33.59 -9.99 29.39
N SER A 26 34.58 -9.53 28.60
CA SER A 26 35.85 -10.25 28.47
C SER A 26 36.76 -10.10 29.70
N ILE A 27 36.45 -9.14 30.58
CA ILE A 27 37.15 -8.90 31.85
C ILE A 27 36.62 -9.94 32.86
N ARG A 28 37.51 -10.75 33.43
CA ARG A 28 37.15 -11.90 34.28
C ARG A 28 36.44 -11.49 35.56
N GLU A 29 36.74 -10.30 36.03
CA GLU A 29 36.25 -9.68 37.25
C GLU A 29 34.82 -9.15 37.09
N ILE A 30 34.33 -8.99 35.85
CA ILE A 30 32.99 -8.50 35.51
C ILE A 30 32.01 -9.68 35.34
N GLU A 31 30.88 -9.62 36.05
CA GLU A 31 29.85 -10.66 36.03
C GLU A 31 28.65 -10.29 35.16
N SER A 32 28.27 -9.02 35.15
CA SER A 32 27.19 -8.52 34.31
C SER A 32 27.51 -7.14 33.75
N VAL A 33 27.03 -6.90 32.54
CA VAL A 33 27.21 -5.63 31.81
C VAL A 33 25.88 -5.22 31.20
N GLU A 34 25.44 -4.00 31.47
CA GLU A 34 24.33 -3.37 30.77
C GLU A 34 24.81 -2.09 30.09
N VAL A 35 24.75 -2.03 28.77
CA VAL A 35 25.24 -0.89 27.97
C VAL A 35 24.09 -0.10 27.39
N HIS A 36 24.10 1.21 27.60
CA HIS A 36 23.12 2.16 27.07
C HIS A 36 23.80 3.13 26.11
N HIS A 37 23.75 2.84 24.80
CA HIS A 37 24.39 3.68 23.77
C HIS A 37 23.80 5.11 23.69
N GLN A 38 22.50 5.28 23.97
CA GLN A 38 21.86 6.60 23.94
C GLN A 38 22.36 7.52 25.05
N LEU A 39 22.77 6.94 26.18
CA LEU A 39 23.24 7.66 27.37
C LEU A 39 24.76 7.66 27.48
N ASN A 40 25.47 7.07 26.50
CA ASN A 40 26.91 6.84 26.53
C ASN A 40 27.38 6.20 27.84
N SER A 41 26.58 5.29 28.41
CA SER A 41 26.85 4.72 29.73
C SER A 41 26.83 3.19 29.73
N ALA A 42 27.56 2.59 30.66
CA ALA A 42 27.49 1.17 30.96
C ALA A 42 27.44 0.96 32.48
N SER A 43 26.55 0.08 32.95
CA SER A 43 26.57 -0.38 34.34
C SER A 43 27.18 -1.77 34.40
N ILE A 44 28.16 -1.96 35.29
CA ILE A 44 28.86 -3.23 35.45
C ILE A 44 28.75 -3.70 36.91
N SER A 45 28.61 -5.01 37.09
CA SER A 45 28.72 -5.65 38.40
C SER A 45 30.02 -6.43 38.45
N VAL A 46 30.86 -6.16 39.45
CA VAL A 46 32.16 -6.81 39.61
C VAL A 46 32.21 -7.66 40.87
N ARG A 47 33.01 -8.73 40.78
CA ARG A 47 33.28 -9.66 41.89
C ARG A 47 34.45 -9.20 42.76
N GLU A 48 35.40 -8.50 42.15
CA GLU A 48 36.62 -7.98 42.78
C GLU A 48 36.83 -6.51 42.36
N PRO A 49 37.58 -5.70 43.13
CA PRO A 49 37.86 -4.31 42.79
C PRO A 49 38.53 -4.20 41.42
N LEU A 50 37.97 -3.35 40.55
CA LEU A 50 38.41 -3.21 39.17
C LEU A 50 39.06 -1.84 38.95
N GLU A 51 40.27 -1.83 38.40
CA GLU A 51 40.98 -0.60 38.07
C GLU A 51 40.49 0.01 36.74
N ALA A 52 40.34 1.34 36.71
CA ALA A 52 39.85 2.08 35.54
C ALA A 52 40.74 1.88 34.29
N GLU A 53 42.05 1.73 34.47
CA GLU A 53 43.00 1.50 33.38
C GLU A 53 42.72 0.17 32.65
N ARG A 54 42.33 -0.87 33.40
CA ARG A 54 41.99 -2.18 32.83
C ARG A 54 40.74 -2.10 31.97
N VAL A 55 39.76 -1.31 32.39
CA VAL A 55 38.52 -1.04 31.63
C VAL A 55 38.83 -0.23 30.38
N GLN A 56 39.63 0.82 30.47
CA GLN A 56 40.05 1.61 29.31
C GLN A 56 40.81 0.75 28.28
N LEU A 57 41.69 -0.15 28.73
CA LEU A 57 42.43 -1.05 27.85
C LEU A 57 41.50 -2.00 27.08
N ALA A 58 40.54 -2.62 27.76
CA ALA A 58 39.57 -3.52 27.13
C ALA A 58 38.68 -2.78 26.10
N LEU A 59 38.25 -1.55 26.45
CA LEU A 59 37.49 -0.70 25.54
C LEU A 59 38.31 -0.30 24.31
N GLY A 60 39.58 0.10 24.49
CA GLY A 60 40.47 0.46 23.40
C GLY A 60 40.80 -0.70 22.45
N GLN A 61 40.88 -1.93 22.96
CA GLN A 61 41.06 -3.13 22.11
C GLN A 61 39.82 -3.45 21.26
N ALA A 62 38.63 -3.03 21.70
CA ALA A 62 37.37 -3.26 20.99
C ALA A 62 37.04 -2.17 19.95
N GLY A 63 37.74 -1.04 19.98
CA GLY A 63 37.60 0.06 19.03
C GLY A 63 37.99 1.41 19.65
N ASP A 64 37.65 2.50 18.97
CA ASP A 64 37.90 3.88 19.42
C ASP A 64 36.93 4.31 20.55
N PHE A 65 36.96 3.59 21.67
CA PHE A 65 36.14 3.85 22.85
C PHE A 65 36.96 4.41 24.00
N THR A 66 36.42 5.41 24.70
CA THR A 66 37.11 6.09 25.80
C THR A 66 36.22 6.14 27.04
N LEU A 67 36.73 5.61 28.15
CA LEU A 67 36.18 5.75 29.49
C LEU A 67 36.43 7.17 29.97
N ALA A 68 35.35 7.95 30.09
CA ALA A 68 35.39 9.30 30.61
C ALA A 68 35.30 9.32 32.14
N GLU A 69 34.51 8.41 32.73
CA GLU A 69 34.30 8.37 34.17
C GLU A 69 33.91 6.95 34.63
N MET A 70 34.37 6.58 35.83
CA MET A 70 33.97 5.35 36.52
C MET A 70 33.58 5.71 37.95
N ARG A 71 32.29 5.59 38.28
CA ARG A 71 31.76 5.89 39.62
C ARG A 71 31.36 4.60 40.32
N PHE A 72 31.78 4.45 41.57
CA PHE A 72 31.36 3.35 42.43
C PHE A 72 30.01 3.69 43.10
N GLU A 73 29.06 2.76 43.07
CA GLU A 73 27.72 2.94 43.67
C GLU A 73 27.60 2.38 45.11
N GLY A 74 28.72 2.13 45.81
CA GLY A 74 28.71 1.50 47.14
C GLY A 74 29.13 2.38 48.33
N SER A 75 28.16 2.66 49.20
CA SER A 75 28.20 3.05 50.64
C SER A 75 28.86 4.36 51.11
N SER A 76 28.04 5.18 51.78
CA SER A 76 28.23 6.53 52.30
C SER A 76 29.41 6.78 53.26
N SER A 77 29.99 7.98 53.19
CA SER A 77 30.34 8.75 54.40
C SER A 77 30.26 10.26 54.16
N ALA A 78 29.66 10.94 55.13
CA ALA A 78 29.32 12.35 55.14
C ALA A 78 30.51 13.25 55.51
N HIS A 79 30.70 14.36 54.79
CA HIS A 79 30.96 15.67 55.41
C HIS A 79 30.62 16.86 54.50
N ALA A 80 29.47 17.45 54.85
CA ALA A 80 29.14 18.88 54.88
C ALA A 80 29.82 19.87 53.92
N GLY A 81 28.97 20.43 53.04
CA GLY A 81 29.18 21.67 52.33
C GLY A 81 27.87 22.19 51.72
N SER A 82 26.88 22.41 52.61
CA SER A 82 25.61 23.17 52.45
C SER A 82 25.38 23.88 51.11
N VAL A 83 24.22 23.64 50.46
CA VAL A 83 23.13 24.65 50.28
C VAL A 83 21.80 23.93 49.98
N THR A 84 20.88 24.07 50.96
CA THR A 84 19.41 24.17 50.91
C THR A 84 18.52 23.08 50.30
N LEU A 85 17.79 22.42 51.21
CA LEU A 85 16.61 21.59 51.00
C LEU A 85 15.45 22.37 50.34
N THR A 86 14.76 21.71 49.41
CA THR A 86 13.30 21.61 49.49
C THR A 86 12.91 20.13 49.49
N THR A 87 12.20 19.74 50.54
CA THR A 87 11.50 18.47 50.73
C THR A 87 10.32 18.37 49.77
N GLY A 88 10.19 17.25 49.08
CA GLY A 88 8.98 16.86 48.35
C GLY A 88 9.09 15.43 47.84
N GLU A 89 8.22 14.57 48.35
CA GLU A 89 7.80 13.26 47.86
C GLU A 89 8.83 12.24 47.32
N SER A 90 8.81 11.08 47.96
CA SER A 90 9.03 9.79 47.34
C SER A 90 8.12 9.61 46.12
N ASP A 91 8.57 10.06 44.94
CA ASP A 91 8.01 9.61 43.68
C ASP A 91 8.62 8.24 43.34
N PHE A 92 7.96 7.22 43.89
CA PHE A 92 7.72 5.99 43.16
C PHE A 92 6.93 6.38 41.89
N SER A 93 7.61 7.00 40.92
CA SER A 93 7.02 7.25 39.61
C SER A 93 6.61 5.88 39.07
N PRO A 94 5.31 5.64 38.79
CA PRO A 94 4.94 4.56 37.91
C PRO A 94 5.76 4.74 36.64
N GLU A 95 6.41 3.69 36.13
CA GLU A 95 6.93 3.71 34.77
C GLU A 95 5.82 4.25 33.86
N GLU A 96 5.89 5.53 33.48
CA GLU A 96 5.04 6.06 32.45
C GLU A 96 5.33 5.23 31.20
N PRO A 97 4.32 4.65 30.56
CA PRO A 97 4.54 3.84 29.39
C PRO A 97 5.10 4.76 28.32
N ARG A 98 6.42 4.64 28.07
CA ARG A 98 7.17 5.33 27.02
C ARG A 98 6.26 5.45 25.80
N SER A 99 5.76 6.65 25.53
CA SER A 99 4.79 6.90 24.47
C SER A 99 5.43 6.48 23.16
N GLN A 100 5.04 5.29 22.70
CA GLN A 100 5.63 4.68 21.53
C GLN A 100 5.18 5.52 20.34
N SER A 101 6.14 6.15 19.68
CA SER A 101 5.87 7.12 18.63
C SER A 101 5.27 6.39 17.42
N LEU A 102 3.95 6.45 17.28
CA LEU A 102 3.19 6.00 16.11
C LEU A 102 3.48 6.86 14.87
N PHE A 103 4.30 7.90 14.99
CA PHE A 103 4.62 8.85 13.94
C PHE A 103 5.03 8.19 12.61
N PRO A 104 5.93 7.19 12.59
CA PRO A 104 6.37 6.61 11.32
C PRO A 104 5.26 5.84 10.60
N LEU A 105 4.35 5.21 11.35
CA LEU A 105 3.18 4.56 10.77
C LEU A 105 2.24 5.58 10.13
N PHE A 106 1.90 6.65 10.85
CA PHE A 106 1.04 7.70 10.30
C PHE A 106 1.67 8.36 9.08
N LEU A 107 3.00 8.51 9.07
CA LEU A 107 3.74 9.00 7.90
C LEU A 107 3.58 8.04 6.72
N ILE A 108 3.79 6.73 6.92
CA ILE A 108 3.60 5.71 5.86
C ILE A 108 2.18 5.74 5.30
N VAL A 109 1.16 5.68 6.18
CA VAL A 109 -0.24 5.73 5.78
C VAL A 109 -0.57 7.03 5.06
N GLY A 110 -0.02 8.16 5.52
CA GLY A 110 -0.15 9.46 4.88
C GLY A 110 0.43 9.48 3.46
N TYR A 111 1.63 8.95 3.26
CA TYR A 111 2.26 8.84 1.94
C TYR A 111 1.46 7.93 1.00
N ILE A 112 0.99 6.78 1.47
CA ILE A 112 0.16 5.86 0.67
C ILE A 112 -1.17 6.52 0.29
N SER A 113 -1.82 7.21 1.24
CA SER A 113 -3.07 7.94 0.98
C SER A 113 -2.86 9.06 -0.03
N PHE A 114 -1.78 9.83 0.11
CA PHE A 114 -1.43 10.89 -0.83
C PHE A 114 -1.16 10.34 -2.24
N ALA A 115 -0.38 9.27 -2.35
CA ALA A 115 -0.14 8.58 -3.62
C ALA A 115 -1.45 8.07 -4.25
N THR A 116 -2.34 7.50 -3.45
CA THR A 116 -3.67 7.03 -3.91
C THR A 116 -4.50 8.18 -4.49
N VAL A 117 -4.51 9.34 -3.84
CA VAL A 117 -5.20 10.54 -4.33
C VAL A 117 -4.56 11.06 -5.63
N LEU A 118 -3.22 11.08 -5.72
CA LEU A 118 -2.53 11.48 -6.95
C LEU A 118 -2.84 10.54 -8.12
N VAL A 119 -2.93 9.23 -7.86
CA VAL A 119 -3.33 8.26 -8.89
C VAL A 119 -4.77 8.52 -9.34
N ALA A 120 -5.71 8.68 -8.40
CA ALA A 120 -7.11 9.00 -8.72
C ALA A 120 -7.24 10.30 -9.52
N TRP A 121 -6.42 11.30 -9.19
CA TRP A 121 -6.34 12.55 -9.94
C TRP A 121 -5.80 12.34 -11.35
N SER A 122 -4.70 11.59 -11.50
CA SER A 122 -4.04 11.34 -12.79
C SER A 122 -4.91 10.52 -13.75
N THR A 123 -5.69 9.58 -13.23
CA THR A 123 -6.56 8.69 -14.03
C THR A 123 -8.00 9.20 -14.13
N PHE A 124 -8.33 10.29 -13.43
CA PHE A 124 -9.69 10.82 -13.28
C PHE A 124 -10.70 9.76 -12.80
N ASP A 125 -10.23 8.77 -12.04
CA ASP A 125 -11.03 7.68 -11.47
C ASP A 125 -11.12 7.83 -9.95
N TRP A 126 -12.23 8.44 -9.51
CA TRP A 126 -12.56 8.66 -8.10
C TRP A 126 -13.42 7.53 -7.52
N SER A 127 -13.48 6.37 -8.19
CA SER A 127 -14.23 5.23 -7.66
C SER A 127 -13.60 4.71 -6.38
N VAL A 128 -14.47 4.40 -5.40
CA VAL A 128 -14.05 3.92 -4.08
C VAL A 128 -13.19 2.65 -4.21
N GLY A 129 -13.52 1.75 -5.14
CA GLY A 129 -12.78 0.50 -5.37
C GLY A 129 -11.42 0.70 -5.99
N SER A 130 -11.27 1.67 -6.90
CA SER A 130 -9.97 2.05 -7.44
C SER A 130 -9.10 2.65 -6.35
N MET A 131 -9.63 3.57 -5.54
CA MET A 131 -8.89 4.14 -4.40
C MET A 131 -8.50 3.09 -3.37
N MET A 132 -9.43 2.21 -2.97
CA MET A 132 -9.15 1.10 -2.05
C MET A 132 -8.07 0.18 -2.60
N ARG A 133 -8.13 -0.20 -3.88
CA ARG A 133 -7.14 -1.04 -4.54
C ARG A 133 -5.74 -0.42 -4.48
N HIS A 134 -5.59 0.84 -4.84
CA HIS A 134 -4.28 1.51 -4.83
C HIS A 134 -3.75 1.71 -3.40
N PHE A 135 -4.64 2.02 -2.44
CA PHE A 135 -4.27 2.10 -1.04
C PHE A 135 -3.76 0.74 -0.52
N MET A 136 -4.49 -0.34 -0.79
CA MET A 136 -4.11 -1.69 -0.39
C MET A 136 -2.82 -2.15 -1.07
N ALA A 137 -2.62 -1.80 -2.34
CA ALA A 137 -1.37 -2.06 -3.07
C ALA A 137 -0.18 -1.40 -2.34
N GLY A 138 -0.27 -0.09 -2.09
CA GLY A 138 0.79 0.64 -1.38
C GLY A 138 1.04 0.09 0.02
N PHE A 139 -0.02 -0.26 0.76
CA PHE A 139 0.08 -0.87 2.07
C PHE A 139 0.87 -2.18 2.03
N PHE A 140 0.48 -3.13 1.18
CA PHE A 140 1.17 -4.42 1.09
C PHE A 140 2.61 -4.30 0.62
N LEU A 141 2.90 -3.45 -0.37
CA LEU A 141 4.25 -3.24 -0.87
C LEU A 141 5.19 -2.67 0.21
N VAL A 142 4.74 -1.63 0.92
CA VAL A 142 5.55 -0.97 1.95
C VAL A 142 5.74 -1.87 3.18
N PHE A 143 4.68 -2.54 3.65
CA PHE A 143 4.80 -3.42 4.82
C PHE A 143 5.59 -4.69 4.50
N SER A 144 5.47 -5.25 3.29
CA SER A 144 6.34 -6.33 2.82
C SER A 144 7.80 -5.88 2.84
N PHE A 145 8.10 -4.68 2.33
CA PHE A 145 9.46 -4.14 2.31
C PHE A 145 10.06 -4.08 3.72
N PHE A 146 9.34 -3.55 4.71
CA PHE A 146 9.83 -3.52 6.10
C PHE A 146 10.05 -4.91 6.68
N LYS A 147 9.19 -5.89 6.35
CA LYS A 147 9.37 -7.28 6.78
C LYS A 147 10.60 -7.93 6.14
N LEU A 148 10.91 -7.58 4.88
CA LEU A 148 12.08 -8.08 4.16
C LEU A 148 13.40 -7.45 4.66
N LEU A 149 13.39 -6.20 5.14
CA LEU A 149 14.58 -5.55 5.72
C LEU A 149 15.15 -6.30 6.92
N ASP A 150 14.29 -6.93 7.73
CA ASP A 150 14.69 -7.77 8.86
C ASP A 150 13.91 -9.10 8.83
N ALA A 151 14.07 -9.85 7.75
CA ALA A 151 13.34 -11.11 7.55
C ALA A 151 13.53 -12.15 8.68
N PRO A 152 14.74 -12.38 9.23
CA PRO A 152 14.93 -13.29 10.35
C PRO A 152 14.22 -12.79 11.61
N GLY A 153 14.28 -11.48 11.88
CA GLY A 153 13.61 -10.88 13.02
C GLY A 153 12.10 -10.97 12.91
N PHE A 154 11.56 -10.59 11.76
CA PHE A 154 10.15 -10.75 11.43
C PHE A 154 9.70 -12.20 11.62
N ALA A 155 10.41 -13.18 11.04
CA ALA A 155 10.02 -14.58 11.11
C ALA A 155 10.00 -15.11 12.56
N SER A 156 10.90 -14.63 13.42
CA SER A 156 10.92 -14.99 14.84
C SER A 156 9.72 -14.42 15.60
N ALA A 157 9.38 -13.15 15.36
CA ALA A 157 8.27 -12.46 16.00
C ALA A 157 6.90 -12.97 15.50
N PHE A 158 6.76 -13.16 14.19
CA PHE A 158 5.52 -13.57 13.54
C PHE A 158 5.02 -14.94 14.01
N LYS A 159 5.94 -15.90 14.23
CA LYS A 159 5.61 -17.23 14.79
C LYS A 159 4.94 -17.19 16.17
N MET A 160 5.13 -16.11 16.94
CA MET A 160 4.59 -16.04 18.29
C MET A 160 3.07 -15.83 18.30
N TYR A 161 2.52 -15.12 17.31
CA TYR A 161 1.11 -14.73 17.29
C TYR A 161 0.33 -15.26 16.07
N ASP A 162 0.95 -15.45 14.91
CA ASP A 162 0.24 -15.92 13.72
C ASP A 162 -0.15 -17.41 13.85
N PRO A 163 -1.43 -17.78 13.68
CA PRO A 163 -1.86 -19.16 13.86
C PRO A 163 -1.23 -20.11 12.83
N LEU A 164 -1.07 -19.66 11.58
CA LEU A 164 -0.58 -20.49 10.49
C LEU A 164 0.94 -20.70 10.61
N ALA A 165 1.68 -19.69 11.07
CA ALA A 165 3.11 -19.77 11.35
C ALA A 165 3.45 -20.70 12.53
N LYS A 166 2.51 -20.89 13.46
CA LYS A 166 2.65 -21.89 14.54
C LYS A 166 2.57 -23.32 14.01
N PHE A 167 1.71 -23.57 13.02
CA PHE A 167 1.56 -24.90 12.43
C PHE A 167 2.60 -25.20 11.34
N ILE A 168 2.99 -24.19 10.55
CA ILE A 168 3.89 -24.35 9.41
C ILE A 168 5.10 -23.41 9.62
N PRO A 169 6.24 -23.90 10.17
CA PRO A 169 7.38 -23.04 10.51
C PRO A 169 7.99 -22.28 9.34
N GLY A 170 7.83 -22.80 8.11
CA GLY A 170 8.27 -22.15 6.87
C GLY A 170 7.37 -20.99 6.43
N TRP A 171 6.11 -20.94 6.90
CA TRP A 171 5.15 -19.88 6.54
C TRP A 171 5.67 -18.50 6.93
N ALA A 172 6.30 -18.36 8.09
CA ALA A 172 6.84 -17.10 8.56
C ALA A 172 7.92 -16.48 7.64
N TRP A 173 8.66 -17.32 6.89
CA TRP A 173 9.64 -16.85 5.92
C TRP A 173 9.03 -16.53 4.56
N ILE A 174 7.92 -17.19 4.22
CA ILE A 174 7.22 -17.02 2.94
C ILE A 174 6.28 -15.82 2.99
N TYR A 175 5.70 -15.52 4.15
CA TYR A 175 4.68 -14.49 4.33
C TYR A 175 5.04 -13.10 3.77
N PRO A 176 6.28 -12.56 3.94
CA PRO A 176 6.64 -11.28 3.33
C PRO A 176 6.51 -11.30 1.80
N TYR A 177 6.87 -12.40 1.16
CA TYR A 177 6.72 -12.56 -0.29
C TYR A 177 5.25 -12.67 -0.71
N VAL A 178 4.40 -13.28 0.12
CA VAL A 178 2.95 -13.33 -0.13
C VAL A 178 2.36 -11.93 -0.11
N GLU A 179 2.75 -11.09 0.85
CA GLU A 179 2.34 -9.69 0.89
C GLU A 179 2.89 -8.90 -0.29
N LEU A 180 4.15 -9.10 -0.68
CA LEU A 180 4.72 -8.50 -1.89
C LEU A 180 3.86 -8.83 -3.13
N LEU A 181 3.54 -10.12 -3.30
CA LEU A 181 2.72 -10.59 -4.42
C LEU A 181 1.30 -10.02 -4.37
N LEU A 182 0.68 -9.92 -3.20
CA LEU A 182 -0.61 -9.25 -3.05
C LEU A 182 -0.53 -7.76 -3.41
N GLY A 183 0.52 -7.06 -2.97
CA GLY A 183 0.74 -5.65 -3.31
C GLY A 183 0.88 -5.44 -4.81
N VAL A 184 1.66 -6.29 -5.48
CA VAL A 184 1.79 -6.30 -6.95
C VAL A 184 0.46 -6.65 -7.62
N ALA A 185 -0.27 -7.65 -7.13
CA ALA A 185 -1.56 -8.06 -7.68
C ALA A 185 -2.61 -6.95 -7.58
N TYR A 186 -2.68 -6.24 -6.44
CA TYR A 186 -3.53 -5.07 -6.30
C TYR A 186 -3.11 -3.94 -7.24
N LEU A 187 -1.81 -3.66 -7.36
CA LEU A 187 -1.31 -2.60 -8.24
C LEU A 187 -1.62 -2.88 -9.71
N MET A 188 -1.46 -4.13 -10.16
CA MET A 188 -1.75 -4.57 -11.53
C MET A 188 -3.22 -4.91 -11.78
N SER A 189 -4.08 -4.80 -10.77
CA SER A 189 -5.47 -5.27 -10.85
C SER A 189 -5.60 -6.74 -11.29
N TRP A 190 -4.63 -7.58 -10.92
CA TRP A 190 -4.58 -8.98 -11.34
C TRP A 190 -5.62 -9.80 -10.58
N GLN A 191 -6.58 -10.39 -11.32
CA GLN A 191 -7.66 -11.24 -10.80
C GLN A 191 -8.30 -10.70 -9.50
N PRO A 192 -9.05 -9.58 -9.55
CA PRO A 192 -9.51 -8.87 -8.35
C PRO A 192 -10.32 -9.73 -7.38
N PHE A 193 -11.12 -10.67 -7.88
CA PHE A 193 -11.88 -11.60 -7.04
C PHE A 193 -10.95 -12.51 -6.22
N VAL A 194 -9.99 -13.17 -6.89
CA VAL A 194 -9.05 -14.09 -6.23
C VAL A 194 -8.15 -13.34 -5.26
N THR A 195 -7.62 -12.19 -5.68
CA THR A 195 -6.74 -11.36 -4.86
C THR A 195 -7.47 -10.88 -3.59
N ASN A 196 -8.70 -10.39 -3.70
CA ASN A 196 -9.48 -10.00 -2.52
C ASN A 196 -9.87 -11.19 -1.63
N ALA A 197 -10.19 -12.34 -2.20
CA ALA A 197 -10.50 -13.55 -1.43
C ALA A 197 -9.29 -14.01 -0.60
N ILE A 198 -8.11 -14.07 -1.22
CA ILE A 198 -6.86 -14.43 -0.52
C ILE A 198 -6.56 -13.42 0.57
N THR A 199 -6.62 -12.12 0.26
CA THR A 199 -6.40 -11.05 1.24
C THR A 199 -7.35 -11.15 2.43
N PHE A 200 -8.65 -11.33 2.17
CA PHE A 200 -9.65 -11.45 3.23
C PHE A 200 -9.33 -12.61 4.18
N VAL A 201 -9.00 -13.78 3.61
CA VAL A 201 -8.64 -14.96 4.42
C VAL A 201 -7.37 -14.72 5.23
N LEU A 202 -6.30 -14.23 4.59
CA LEU A 202 -5.02 -14.01 5.27
C LEU A 202 -5.12 -12.96 6.37
N MET A 203 -5.75 -11.82 6.09
CA MET A 203 -5.93 -10.74 7.06
C MET A 203 -6.83 -11.18 8.22
N SER A 204 -7.87 -11.98 7.95
CA SER A 204 -8.75 -12.52 9.00
C SER A 204 -8.02 -13.51 9.90
N VAL A 205 -7.26 -14.46 9.33
CA VAL A 205 -6.47 -15.44 10.10
C VAL A 205 -5.41 -14.73 10.95
N GLY A 206 -4.68 -13.78 10.35
CA GLY A 206 -3.68 -12.97 11.07
C GLY A 206 -4.33 -12.12 12.17
N GLY A 207 -5.48 -11.50 11.89
CA GLY A 207 -6.26 -10.73 12.86
C GLY A 207 -6.73 -11.55 14.07
N VAL A 208 -7.22 -12.77 13.84
CA VAL A 208 -7.59 -13.70 14.92
C VAL A 208 -6.37 -14.07 15.77
N GLY A 209 -5.20 -14.31 15.15
CA GLY A 209 -3.97 -14.59 15.89
C GLY A 209 -3.53 -13.44 16.80
N VAL A 210 -3.57 -12.21 16.29
CA VAL A 210 -3.26 -11.00 17.05
C VAL A 210 -4.27 -10.79 18.18
N LEU A 211 -5.57 -10.99 17.92
CA LEU A 211 -6.63 -10.88 18.92
C LEU A 211 -6.44 -11.89 20.06
N GLN A 212 -6.13 -13.15 19.72
CA GLN A 212 -5.81 -14.18 20.71
C GLN A 212 -4.57 -13.81 21.53
N SER A 213 -3.52 -13.27 20.90
CA SER A 213 -2.31 -12.83 21.59
C SER A 213 -2.58 -11.67 22.56
N LEU A 214 -3.46 -10.73 22.20
CA LEU A 214 -3.92 -9.65 23.09
C LEU A 214 -4.68 -10.19 24.30
N GLN A 215 -5.60 -11.13 24.07
CA GLN A 215 -6.41 -11.74 25.13
C GLN A 215 -5.58 -12.52 26.13
N GLN A 216 -4.48 -13.13 25.69
CA GLN A 216 -3.60 -13.92 26.55
C GLN A 216 -2.65 -13.07 27.42
N LYS A 217 -2.70 -11.73 27.36
CA LYS A 217 -1.82 -10.79 28.10
C LYS A 217 -0.34 -11.20 28.07
N ARG A 218 0.11 -11.86 26.99
CA ARG A 218 1.50 -12.29 26.88
C ARG A 218 2.35 -11.05 26.64
N THR A 219 3.15 -10.68 27.63
CA THR A 219 4.21 -9.69 27.50
C THR A 219 5.31 -10.30 26.65
N ILE A 220 5.23 -10.11 25.34
CA ILE A 220 6.29 -10.53 24.43
C ILE A 220 7.47 -9.58 24.68
N ARG A 221 8.53 -10.11 25.29
CA ARG A 221 9.84 -9.43 25.31
C ARG A 221 10.40 -9.45 23.89
N CYS A 222 10.56 -8.26 23.32
CA CYS A 222 11.07 -8.04 21.98
C CYS A 222 12.46 -8.65 21.78
N ALA A 223 12.57 -9.47 20.75
CA ALA A 223 13.78 -9.57 19.97
C ALA A 223 13.36 -9.34 18.50
N CYS A 224 14.10 -8.49 17.82
CA CYS A 224 14.20 -8.50 16.35
C CYS A 224 12.99 -7.93 15.56
N LEU A 225 12.61 -6.69 15.83
CA LEU A 225 12.22 -5.82 14.72
C LEU A 225 13.27 -4.72 14.68
N GLY A 226 14.07 -4.71 13.61
CA GLY A 226 15.15 -3.77 13.35
C GLY A 226 14.92 -2.38 13.97
N THR A 227 16.01 -1.86 14.53
CA THR A 227 16.14 -0.69 15.42
C THR A 227 15.63 0.65 14.87
N ALA A 228 14.81 0.65 13.82
CA ALA A 228 14.20 1.84 13.24
C ALA A 228 12.82 2.17 13.86
N LEU A 229 12.00 1.18 14.28
CA LEU A 229 10.59 1.41 14.63
C LEU A 229 10.12 0.55 15.83
N ASN A 230 10.31 1.05 17.06
CA ASN A 230 9.75 0.48 18.29
C ASN A 230 8.25 0.83 18.42
N LEU A 231 7.39 0.10 17.72
CA LEU A 231 5.93 0.28 17.76
C LEU A 231 5.25 -0.82 18.60
N PRO A 232 4.16 -0.52 19.32
CA PRO A 232 3.41 -1.50 20.11
C PRO A 232 2.50 -2.20 19.13
N MET A 233 3.06 -3.16 18.39
CA MET A 233 2.43 -3.72 17.21
C MET A 233 1.04 -4.31 17.49
N THR A 234 0.74 -4.77 18.71
CA THR A 234 -0.43 -5.62 18.90
C THR A 234 -1.80 -4.92 18.72
N LYS A 235 -1.99 -3.66 19.14
CA LYS A 235 -3.28 -2.96 18.92
C LYS A 235 -3.39 -2.37 17.52
N VAL A 236 -2.29 -1.86 17.02
CA VAL A 236 -2.20 -1.21 15.71
C VAL A 236 -2.36 -2.23 14.59
N THR A 237 -1.64 -3.35 14.66
CA THR A 237 -1.73 -4.43 13.67
C THR A 237 -3.12 -5.06 13.63
N LEU A 238 -3.87 -5.05 14.75
CA LEU A 238 -5.27 -5.49 14.73
C LEU A 238 -6.14 -4.54 13.89
N VAL A 239 -5.94 -3.23 14.03
CA VAL A 239 -6.65 -2.22 13.23
C VAL A 239 -6.25 -2.30 11.75
N GLU A 240 -4.96 -2.48 11.47
CA GLU A 240 -4.44 -2.68 10.11
C GLU A 240 -5.06 -3.91 9.43
N ASN A 241 -4.90 -5.10 10.03
CA ASN A 241 -5.47 -6.35 9.49
C ASN A 241 -6.99 -6.26 9.37
N GLY A 242 -7.66 -5.65 10.36
CA GLY A 242 -9.11 -5.46 10.35
C GLY A 242 -9.56 -4.54 9.20
N THR A 243 -8.86 -3.44 8.98
CA THR A 243 -9.16 -2.48 7.90
C THR A 243 -8.94 -3.13 6.54
N MET A 244 -7.82 -3.84 6.35
CA MET A 244 -7.51 -4.54 5.09
C MET A 244 -8.50 -5.68 4.80
N ALA A 245 -8.90 -6.45 5.82
CA ALA A 245 -9.94 -7.46 5.70
C ALA A 245 -11.29 -6.84 5.34
N LEU A 246 -11.67 -5.72 5.96
CA LEU A 246 -12.93 -5.03 5.69
C LEU A 246 -12.96 -4.47 4.26
N MET A 247 -11.88 -3.83 3.81
CA MET A 247 -11.75 -3.37 2.42
C MET A 247 -11.87 -4.53 1.44
N ALA A 248 -11.16 -5.63 1.66
CA ALA A 248 -11.26 -6.83 0.81
C ALA A 248 -12.69 -7.42 0.79
N ALA A 249 -13.34 -7.52 1.95
CA ALA A 249 -14.72 -8.00 2.06
C ALA A 249 -15.70 -7.08 1.33
N PHE A 250 -15.53 -5.77 1.47
CA PHE A 250 -16.35 -4.77 0.80
C PHE A 250 -16.19 -4.82 -0.73
N MET A 251 -14.97 -5.06 -1.21
CA MET A 251 -14.69 -5.29 -2.63
C MET A 251 -15.27 -6.63 -3.13
N LEU A 252 -15.27 -7.69 -2.33
CA LEU A 252 -15.91 -8.97 -2.65
C LEU A 252 -17.44 -8.90 -2.67
N ALA A 253 -18.03 -8.10 -1.78
CA ALA A 253 -19.48 -7.88 -1.70
C ALA A 253 -20.01 -7.05 -2.88
N GLY A 254 -19.15 -6.53 -3.75
CA GLY A 254 -19.54 -5.70 -4.90
C GLY A 254 -19.97 -4.27 -4.53
N CYS A 255 -19.68 -3.82 -3.30
CA CYS A 255 -20.09 -2.51 -2.81
C CYS A 255 -19.07 -1.39 -3.11
N ALA A 256 -17.87 -1.73 -3.59
CA ALA A 256 -16.75 -0.81 -3.82
C ALA A 256 -16.75 -0.11 -5.20
N GLY A 257 -17.90 0.12 -5.81
CA GLY A 257 -17.98 0.65 -7.19
C GLY A 257 -18.61 -0.39 -8.11
N PRO A 258 -19.10 0.05 -9.27
CA PRO A 258 -19.97 -0.76 -10.10
C PRO A 258 -19.25 -2.07 -10.39
N PRO A 259 -19.96 -3.20 -10.28
CA PRO A 259 -19.35 -4.48 -10.54
C PRO A 259 -18.65 -4.41 -11.90
N GLN A 260 -17.45 -4.96 -12.02
CA GLN A 260 -16.89 -5.31 -13.33
C GLN A 260 -17.76 -6.38 -14.06
N SER A 261 -18.89 -6.73 -13.45
CA SER A 261 -20.03 -7.46 -13.98
C SER A 261 -21.33 -6.69 -13.77
N ALA A 262 -21.34 -5.36 -13.96
CA ALA A 262 -22.58 -4.69 -14.31
C ALA A 262 -22.87 -5.13 -15.74
N SER A 263 -23.75 -6.11 -15.88
CA SER A 263 -24.50 -6.31 -17.11
C SER A 263 -25.25 -5.00 -17.38
N TYR A 264 -24.57 -4.02 -17.96
CA TYR A 264 -25.24 -2.88 -18.57
C TYR A 264 -26.22 -3.48 -19.58
N PRO A 265 -27.48 -3.02 -19.64
CA PRO A 265 -28.39 -3.48 -20.66
C PRO A 265 -27.79 -3.15 -22.04
N LEU A 266 -27.28 -4.18 -22.71
CA LEU A 266 -27.01 -4.31 -24.14
C LEU A 266 -27.26 -3.03 -24.97
N LEU A 267 -26.32 -2.08 -25.03
CA LEU A 267 -26.40 -0.84 -25.83
C LEU A 267 -27.74 -0.05 -25.76
N GLY A 268 -28.65 -0.34 -24.82
CA GLY A 268 -29.99 0.24 -24.69
C GLY A 268 -30.95 0.07 -25.87
N ILE A 269 -30.68 -0.81 -26.86
CA ILE A 269 -31.36 -0.77 -28.18
C ILE A 269 -32.70 -1.53 -28.19
N GLU A 270 -33.00 -2.34 -27.18
CA GLU A 270 -34.11 -3.29 -27.25
C GLU A 270 -35.52 -2.65 -27.17
N ASN A 271 -35.65 -1.40 -26.70
CA ASN A 271 -36.93 -0.75 -26.42
C ASN A 271 -37.16 0.63 -27.06
N ALA A 272 -36.25 1.13 -27.89
CA ALA A 272 -36.32 2.51 -28.39
C ALA A 272 -36.89 2.60 -29.82
N SER A 273 -38.03 3.29 -29.96
CA SER A 273 -38.79 3.47 -31.20
C SER A 273 -38.09 4.32 -32.26
N SER A 274 -37.06 5.08 -31.86
CA SER A 274 -36.24 5.91 -32.75
C SER A 274 -34.83 6.07 -32.17
N VAL A 275 -33.92 5.18 -32.55
CA VAL A 275 -32.49 5.24 -32.18
C VAL A 275 -31.70 5.79 -33.35
N GLN A 276 -30.99 6.89 -33.15
CA GLN A 276 -29.97 7.34 -34.08
C GLN A 276 -28.61 6.82 -33.60
N LEU A 277 -27.95 6.06 -34.46
CA LEU A 277 -26.65 5.47 -34.19
C LEU A 277 -25.59 6.16 -35.05
N THR A 278 -24.52 6.61 -34.44
CA THR A 278 -23.36 7.17 -35.14
C THR A 278 -22.10 6.50 -34.64
N ILE A 279 -21.25 6.03 -35.54
CA ILE A 279 -19.89 5.58 -35.20
C ILE A 279 -18.89 6.67 -35.55
N LEU A 280 -17.87 6.83 -34.73
CA LEU A 280 -16.86 7.86 -34.87
C LEU A 280 -15.46 7.27 -34.82
N SER A 281 -14.56 7.86 -35.62
CA SER A 281 -13.13 7.66 -35.51
C SER A 281 -12.54 8.82 -34.71
N LEU A 282 -11.70 8.50 -33.72
CA LEU A 282 -11.06 9.49 -32.85
C LEU A 282 -9.54 9.50 -33.05
N ASN A 283 -8.92 10.66 -32.85
CA ASN A 283 -7.47 10.77 -32.78
C ASN A 283 -6.97 10.39 -31.37
N GLY A 284 -6.68 9.11 -31.17
CA GLY A 284 -6.11 8.60 -29.91
C GLY A 284 -4.67 9.02 -29.64
N ASP A 285 -3.96 9.62 -30.61
CA ASP A 285 -2.54 10.00 -30.48
C ASP A 285 -2.35 11.37 -29.80
N THR A 286 -3.41 12.18 -29.75
CA THR A 286 -3.36 13.52 -29.15
C THR A 286 -4.16 13.52 -27.85
N TYR A 287 -3.45 13.66 -26.72
CA TYR A 287 -4.10 13.71 -25.42
C TYR A 287 -5.01 14.96 -25.30
N PRO A 288 -6.25 14.84 -24.81
CA PRO A 288 -7.16 15.97 -24.70
C PRO A 288 -6.58 17.05 -23.78
N SER A 289 -6.38 18.26 -24.29
CA SER A 289 -5.95 19.43 -23.50
C SER A 289 -7.13 20.08 -22.75
N VAL A 290 -8.37 19.80 -23.16
CA VAL A 290 -9.61 20.32 -22.57
C VAL A 290 -10.73 19.27 -22.73
N TYR A 291 -11.41 18.91 -21.65
CA TYR A 291 -12.58 17.98 -21.66
C TYR A 291 -13.87 18.72 -22.04
N SER A 292 -13.91 19.34 -23.21
CA SER A 292 -15.14 19.90 -23.78
C SER A 292 -15.65 19.02 -24.92
N THR A 293 -16.95 18.72 -24.90
CA THR A 293 -17.68 18.19 -26.06
C THR A 293 -18.14 19.34 -26.95
N GLY A 294 -17.89 19.25 -28.25
CA GLY A 294 -18.31 20.25 -29.24
C GLY A 294 -17.16 20.84 -30.05
N THR A 295 -17.51 21.77 -30.93
CA THR A 295 -16.58 22.45 -31.83
C THR A 295 -15.75 23.47 -31.05
N ASP A 296 -14.43 23.34 -31.06
CA ASP A 296 -13.55 24.31 -30.42
C ASP A 296 -13.45 25.63 -31.23
N ALA A 297 -12.78 26.64 -30.67
CA ALA A 297 -12.57 27.94 -31.34
C ALA A 297 -11.77 27.83 -32.66
N SER A 298 -11.12 26.68 -32.91
CA SER A 298 -10.45 26.32 -34.17
C SER A 298 -11.38 25.65 -35.19
N GLY A 299 -12.63 25.36 -34.85
CA GLY A 299 -13.58 24.70 -35.74
C GLY A 299 -13.50 23.17 -35.75
N GLU A 300 -12.73 22.56 -34.83
CA GLU A 300 -12.54 21.11 -34.77
C GLU A 300 -13.56 20.45 -33.83
N ASP A 301 -14.24 19.39 -34.28
CA ASP A 301 -15.22 18.64 -33.48
C ASP A 301 -14.52 17.70 -32.49
N ARG A 302 -14.92 17.76 -31.22
CA ARG A 302 -14.32 16.96 -30.14
C ARG A 302 -15.38 16.16 -29.38
N LEU A 303 -15.04 14.90 -29.10
CA LEU A 303 -15.82 14.00 -28.26
C LEU A 303 -15.10 13.76 -26.93
N HIS A 304 -15.61 14.36 -25.85
CA HIS A 304 -15.01 14.36 -24.52
C HIS A 304 -13.50 14.71 -24.53
N GLY A 305 -13.15 15.72 -25.34
CA GLY A 305 -11.78 16.20 -25.54
C GLY A 305 -11.00 15.53 -26.68
N TRP A 306 -11.42 14.36 -27.16
CA TRP A 306 -10.77 13.65 -28.26
C TRP A 306 -11.20 14.21 -29.61
N LEU A 307 -10.25 14.53 -30.48
CA LEU A 307 -10.54 15.04 -31.83
C LEU A 307 -11.28 13.97 -32.65
N VAL A 308 -12.42 14.34 -33.22
CA VAL A 308 -13.20 13.49 -34.12
C VAL A 308 -12.62 13.60 -35.53
N LEU A 309 -12.07 12.49 -36.03
CA LEU A 309 -11.51 12.39 -37.38
C LEU A 309 -12.60 12.10 -38.42
N GLN A 310 -13.59 11.30 -38.04
CA GLN A 310 -14.67 10.89 -38.91
C GLN A 310 -15.93 10.63 -38.09
N SER A 311 -17.08 11.03 -38.61
CA SER A 311 -18.40 10.74 -38.05
C SER A 311 -19.25 10.05 -39.12
N CYS A 312 -19.84 8.91 -38.77
CA CYS A 312 -20.61 8.10 -39.69
C CYS A 312 -21.97 7.74 -39.08
N PRO A 313 -23.07 8.39 -39.50
CA PRO A 313 -24.41 7.97 -39.12
C PRO A 313 -24.71 6.62 -39.74
N LEU A 314 -25.21 5.69 -38.94
CA LEU A 314 -25.58 4.35 -39.34
C LEU A 314 -27.10 4.23 -39.42
N GLU A 315 -27.59 3.75 -40.55
CA GLU A 315 -28.97 3.30 -40.69
C GLU A 315 -29.22 2.05 -39.85
N GLN A 316 -30.45 1.87 -39.36
CA GLN A 316 -30.87 0.67 -38.63
C GLN A 316 -31.04 -0.54 -39.57
N ASN A 317 -29.94 -0.99 -40.16
CA ASN A 317 -29.90 -2.15 -41.05
C ASN A 317 -29.17 -3.33 -40.40
N ALA A 318 -29.20 -4.50 -41.07
CA ALA A 318 -28.61 -5.73 -40.55
C ALA A 318 -27.09 -5.62 -40.26
N ARG A 319 -26.36 -4.70 -40.92
CA ARG A 319 -24.92 -4.50 -40.70
C ARG A 319 -24.66 -3.74 -39.40
N SER A 320 -25.38 -2.65 -39.16
CA SER A 320 -25.30 -1.85 -37.93
C SER A 320 -25.66 -2.71 -36.71
N MET A 321 -26.71 -3.53 -36.82
CA MET A 321 -27.09 -4.46 -35.76
C MET A 321 -26.06 -5.56 -35.50
N ARG A 322 -25.33 -6.02 -36.52
CA ARG A 322 -24.24 -6.98 -36.35
C ARG A 322 -23.07 -6.35 -35.58
N LEU A 323 -22.68 -5.12 -35.90
CA LEU A 323 -21.63 -4.40 -35.18
C LEU A 323 -22.00 -4.27 -33.69
N LEU A 324 -23.20 -3.76 -33.41
CA LEU A 324 -23.68 -3.55 -32.04
C LEU A 324 -23.70 -4.84 -31.21
N ARG A 325 -24.21 -5.94 -31.79
CA ARG A 325 -24.17 -7.25 -31.12
C ARG A 325 -22.74 -7.72 -30.84
N SER A 326 -21.82 -7.48 -31.77
CA SER A 326 -20.41 -7.87 -31.60
C SER A 326 -19.72 -7.08 -30.51
N ILE A 327 -19.88 -5.76 -30.48
CA ILE A 327 -19.31 -4.90 -29.42
C ILE A 327 -19.88 -5.30 -28.08
N ASN A 328 -21.18 -5.55 -28.02
CA ASN A 328 -21.79 -5.98 -26.78
C ASN A 328 -21.25 -7.34 -26.30
N ALA A 329 -21.04 -8.30 -27.22
CA ALA A 329 -20.41 -9.56 -26.87
C ALA A 329 -18.98 -9.34 -26.34
N ASP A 330 -18.21 -8.42 -26.94
CA ASP A 330 -16.87 -8.09 -26.49
C ASP A 330 -16.83 -7.39 -25.12
N MET A 331 -17.78 -6.49 -24.86
CA MET A 331 -17.94 -5.84 -23.55
C MET A 331 -18.35 -6.84 -22.48
N ALA A 332 -19.26 -7.77 -22.80
CA ALA A 332 -19.68 -8.83 -21.89
C ALA A 332 -18.57 -9.85 -21.61
N GLN A 333 -17.75 -10.16 -22.62
CA GLN A 333 -16.58 -11.02 -22.46
C GLN A 333 -15.48 -10.34 -21.64
N GLY A 334 -15.33 -9.03 -21.83
CA GLY A 334 -14.26 -8.22 -21.25
C GLY A 334 -12.87 -8.63 -21.72
N TYR A 335 -11.86 -7.99 -21.15
CA TYR A 335 -10.46 -8.34 -21.39
C TYR A 335 -9.92 -9.23 -20.28
N LYS A 336 -9.32 -10.36 -20.67
CA LYS A 336 -8.76 -11.34 -19.72
C LYS A 336 -7.26 -11.16 -19.47
N GLY A 337 -6.62 -10.22 -20.16
CA GLY A 337 -5.20 -9.91 -19.99
C GLY A 337 -4.93 -8.90 -18.87
N ILE A 338 -3.67 -8.47 -18.75
CA ILE A 338 -3.26 -7.47 -17.75
C ILE A 338 -3.86 -6.12 -18.13
N PRO A 339 -4.70 -5.50 -17.27
CA PRO A 339 -5.24 -4.17 -17.53
C PRO A 339 -4.11 -3.16 -17.72
N VAL A 340 -4.18 -2.36 -18.78
CA VAL A 340 -3.23 -1.27 -19.03
C VAL A 340 -3.95 0.06 -18.88
N ASP A 341 -3.38 0.98 -18.09
CA ASP A 341 -4.00 2.27 -17.75
C ASP A 341 -3.95 3.30 -18.88
N CYS A 342 -3.29 2.98 -20.00
CA CYS A 342 -3.32 3.83 -21.19
C CYS A 342 -4.75 3.82 -21.76
N PHE A 343 -5.35 4.99 -21.99
CA PHE A 343 -6.63 5.10 -22.69
C PHE A 343 -6.51 6.06 -23.87
N GLN A 344 -6.23 5.49 -25.05
CA GLN A 344 -6.10 6.18 -26.33
C GLN A 344 -7.22 5.71 -27.28
N PRO A 345 -8.46 6.20 -27.10
CA PRO A 345 -9.60 5.73 -27.87
C PRO A 345 -9.46 6.14 -29.33
N ARG A 346 -9.66 5.19 -30.23
CA ARG A 346 -9.70 5.42 -31.68
C ARG A 346 -11.09 5.20 -32.26
N HIS A 347 -11.97 4.59 -31.48
CA HIS A 347 -13.32 4.23 -31.88
C HIS A 347 -14.30 4.80 -30.87
N ALA A 348 -15.42 5.34 -31.34
CA ALA A 348 -16.51 5.72 -30.46
C ALA A 348 -17.89 5.49 -31.08
N ILE A 349 -18.87 5.27 -30.23
CA ILE A 349 -20.26 5.04 -30.62
C ILE A 349 -21.12 6.05 -29.91
N ARG A 350 -21.92 6.79 -30.66
CA ARG A 350 -22.93 7.70 -30.15
C ARG A 350 -24.31 7.11 -30.43
N ILE A 351 -25.10 6.96 -29.38
CA ILE A 351 -26.46 6.45 -29.41
C ILE A 351 -27.34 7.58 -28.89
N SER A 352 -28.13 8.16 -29.79
CA SER A 352 -29.08 9.21 -29.46
C SER A 352 -30.49 8.63 -29.45
N THR A 353 -31.15 8.77 -28.31
CA THR A 353 -32.58 8.45 -28.12
C THR A 353 -33.34 9.75 -27.83
N THR A 354 -34.67 9.68 -27.70
CA THR A 354 -35.48 10.86 -27.34
C THR A 354 -35.16 11.40 -25.94
N ASP A 355 -34.69 10.53 -25.04
CA ASP A 355 -34.58 10.84 -23.60
C ASP A 355 -33.13 10.92 -23.11
N SER A 356 -32.16 10.40 -23.87
CA SER A 356 -30.75 10.39 -23.47
C SER A 356 -29.77 10.29 -24.64
N LEU A 357 -28.58 10.85 -24.43
CA LEU A 357 -27.41 10.69 -25.28
C LEU A 357 -26.39 9.79 -24.59
N THR A 358 -26.14 8.61 -25.16
CA THR A 358 -25.12 7.69 -24.64
C THR A 358 -23.94 7.59 -25.60
N GLU A 359 -22.73 7.76 -25.08
CA GLU A 359 -21.49 7.77 -25.85
C GLU A 359 -20.48 6.77 -25.26
N TYR A 360 -20.03 5.82 -26.09
CA TYR A 360 -19.03 4.84 -25.74
C TYR A 360 -17.72 5.18 -26.43
N LEU A 361 -16.65 5.38 -25.66
CA LEU A 361 -15.29 5.52 -26.20
C LEU A 361 -14.59 4.18 -26.02
N ILE A 362 -13.97 3.68 -27.09
CA ILE A 362 -13.40 2.33 -27.15
C ILE A 362 -11.94 2.42 -27.57
N CYS A 363 -11.09 1.73 -26.81
CA CYS A 363 -9.67 1.59 -27.05
C CYS A 363 -9.33 0.10 -27.10
N TYR A 364 -9.29 -0.48 -28.32
CA TYR A 364 -8.94 -1.89 -28.50
C TYR A 364 -7.46 -2.17 -28.18
N GLN A 365 -6.56 -1.19 -28.30
CA GLN A 365 -5.14 -1.35 -27.95
C GLN A 365 -4.94 -1.63 -26.46
N CYS A 366 -5.72 -0.97 -25.62
CA CYS A 366 -5.68 -1.10 -24.18
C CYS A 366 -6.80 -1.98 -23.62
N HIS A 367 -7.66 -2.51 -24.50
CA HIS A 367 -8.82 -3.32 -24.19
C HIS A 367 -9.75 -2.71 -23.14
N ASN A 368 -9.95 -1.40 -23.19
CA ASN A 368 -10.84 -0.67 -22.28
C ASN A 368 -11.88 0.13 -23.06
N TYR A 369 -13.02 0.38 -22.41
CA TYR A 369 -14.03 1.34 -22.86
C TYR A 369 -14.45 2.27 -21.73
N GLN A 370 -14.94 3.45 -22.11
CA GLN A 370 -15.61 4.40 -21.22
C GLN A 370 -17.04 4.63 -21.71
N CYS A 371 -17.98 4.77 -20.77
CA CYS A 371 -19.37 5.08 -21.06
C CYS A 371 -19.72 6.45 -20.47
N TRP A 372 -20.30 7.29 -21.32
CA TRP A 372 -20.74 8.63 -21.02
C TRP A 372 -22.24 8.73 -21.31
N VAL A 373 -22.97 9.35 -20.40
CA VAL A 373 -24.40 9.63 -20.55
C VAL A 373 -24.60 11.11 -20.30
N ASP A 374 -25.21 11.79 -21.26
CA ASP A 374 -25.51 13.22 -21.22
C ASP A 374 -24.28 14.08 -20.83
N GLY A 375 -23.12 13.74 -21.40
CA GLY A 375 -21.85 14.44 -21.19
C GLY A 375 -21.11 14.10 -19.89
N SER A 376 -21.67 13.22 -19.04
CA SER A 376 -21.02 12.78 -17.79
C SER A 376 -20.53 11.33 -17.88
N ARG A 377 -19.30 11.06 -17.43
CA ARG A 377 -18.76 9.69 -17.39
C ARG A 377 -19.49 8.89 -16.31
N VAL A 378 -20.21 7.85 -16.71
CA VAL A 378 -21.00 7.00 -15.80
C VAL A 378 -20.35 5.64 -15.56
N GLY A 379 -19.37 5.24 -16.37
CA GLY A 379 -18.70 3.96 -16.20
C GLY A 379 -17.51 3.73 -17.12
N SER A 380 -16.83 2.60 -16.89
CA SER A 380 -15.79 2.05 -17.75
C SER A 380 -15.67 0.55 -17.50
N GLY A 381 -15.14 -0.18 -18.47
CA GLY A 381 -14.93 -1.62 -18.36
C GLY A 381 -13.92 -2.14 -19.38
N GLY A 382 -13.62 -3.43 -19.29
CA GLY A 382 -12.78 -4.11 -20.28
C GLY A 382 -13.60 -4.48 -21.53
N ILE A 383 -12.94 -4.55 -22.69
CA ILE A 383 -13.55 -4.98 -23.95
C ILE A 383 -12.60 -5.92 -24.71
N ALA A 384 -13.13 -7.03 -25.22
CA ALA A 384 -12.41 -7.85 -26.19
C ALA A 384 -12.30 -7.11 -27.55
N ASP A 385 -11.56 -7.68 -28.51
CA ASP A 385 -11.20 -7.02 -29.77
C ASP A 385 -11.84 -7.63 -31.02
N HIS A 386 -12.74 -8.60 -30.89
CA HIS A 386 -13.35 -9.27 -32.05
C HIS A 386 -14.17 -8.32 -32.94
N SER A 387 -14.72 -7.25 -32.35
CA SER A 387 -15.50 -6.24 -33.05
C SER A 387 -14.65 -5.15 -33.69
N ALA A 388 -13.34 -5.07 -33.40
CA ALA A 388 -12.45 -4.03 -33.93
C ALA A 388 -12.45 -4.01 -35.47
N GLU A 389 -12.26 -5.17 -36.10
CA GLU A 389 -12.22 -5.27 -37.56
C GLU A 389 -13.57 -4.92 -38.21
N ILE A 390 -14.69 -5.30 -37.57
CA ILE A 390 -16.03 -4.97 -38.04
C ILE A 390 -16.26 -3.46 -37.99
N PHE A 391 -15.79 -2.82 -36.91
CA PHE A 391 -15.87 -1.39 -36.69
C PHE A 391 -15.07 -0.63 -37.77
N ASP A 392 -13.80 -1.02 -37.98
CA ASP A 392 -12.91 -0.39 -38.96
C ASP A 392 -13.47 -0.49 -40.38
N ARG A 393 -13.97 -1.66 -40.77
CA ARG A 393 -14.58 -1.85 -42.10
C ARG A 393 -15.78 -0.94 -42.33
N LEU A 394 -16.59 -0.68 -41.29
CA LEU A 394 -17.74 0.21 -41.39
C LEU A 394 -17.31 1.68 -41.54
N LEU A 395 -16.29 2.13 -40.80
CA LEU A 395 -15.72 3.46 -40.97
C LEU A 395 -15.16 3.68 -42.39
N ILE A 396 -14.41 2.70 -42.92
CA ILE A 396 -13.86 2.75 -44.29
C ILE A 396 -14.98 2.79 -45.34
N THR A 397 -16.03 1.98 -45.18
CA THR A 397 -17.14 1.97 -46.14
C THR A 397 -17.90 3.30 -46.13
N CYS A 398 -18.01 3.92 -44.96
CA CYS A 398 -18.70 5.18 -44.79
C CYS A 398 -17.98 6.36 -45.46
N SER A 399 -16.65 6.43 -45.36
CA SER A 399 -15.86 7.48 -46.02
C SER A 399 -15.96 7.39 -47.56
N ALA A 400 -16.11 6.19 -48.10
CA ALA A 400 -16.35 5.98 -49.53
C ALA A 400 -17.74 6.48 -49.99
N SER A 401 -18.74 6.48 -49.11
CA SER A 401 -20.09 6.97 -49.42
C SER A 401 -20.26 8.50 -49.28
N SER A 402 -19.45 9.16 -48.46
CA SER A 402 -19.46 10.62 -48.29
C SER A 402 -18.64 11.39 -49.34
N GLY A 403 -17.96 10.67 -50.24
CA GLY A 403 -17.10 11.24 -51.30
C GLY A 403 -17.75 11.30 -52.70
N GLN A 404 -19.10 11.21 -52.79
CA GLN A 404 -19.86 11.40 -54.04
C GLN A 404 -20.67 12.69 -54.02
#